data_AF-A0A0B2UM34-F1
#
_entry.id   AF-A0A0B2UM34-F1
#
_cell.length_a   1.000
_cell.length_b   1.000
_cell.length_c   1.000
_cell.angle_alpha   90.00
_cell.angle_beta   90.00
_cell.angle_gamma   90.00
#
_symmetry.space_group_name_H-M   'P 1'
#
loop_
_entity.id
_entity.type
_entity.pdbx_description
1 polymer ?
#
loop_
_entity_poly.entity_id
_entity_poly.type
_entity_poly.pdbx_seq_one_letter_code
_entity_poly.pdbx_strand_id
1 'polypeptide(L)'
;MDANSIQRPSSRIRLHTQEDYSHKMDDKLNQDQANSEYIITKRYKTYSDKEKIYWTPEETIALVKGIEEFGKGNWKAILDKYKNVFHSNRRHTHLADKYKSMNNNTSYYKVQNMPIVHTDENGDDLHNALGERIVYSAKFPSEVARTIALKSLSKESESCLIHLKHEKDSEMVMDKYYASFNSGRVRIRKVCSAILQKPQNTVNEDKKNPTL
;
A
#
# COMPACT_ATOMS: atom_id res chain seq x y z
N MET A 1 52.23 -26.74 43.43
CA MET A 1 52.82 -25.87 42.41
C MET A 1 52.32 -26.39 41.09
N ASP A 2 51.23 -25.84 40.56
CA ASP A 2 50.69 -26.28 39.27
C ASP A 2 50.27 -25.04 38.48
N ALA A 3 51.04 -24.76 37.42
CA ALA A 3 50.89 -23.62 36.53
C ALA A 3 49.98 -24.01 35.36
N ASN A 4 48.74 -23.52 35.36
CA ASN A 4 47.82 -23.67 34.23
C ASN A 4 48.16 -22.64 33.14
N SER A 5 48.79 -23.14 32.07
CA SER A 5 49.12 -22.42 30.84
C SER A 5 47.87 -22.26 29.96
N ILE A 6 47.37 -21.03 29.82
CA ILE A 6 46.25 -20.68 28.94
C ILE A 6 46.80 -20.36 27.54
N GLN A 7 46.74 -21.32 26.61
CA GLN A 7 46.96 -21.08 25.19
C GLN A 7 45.77 -20.33 24.58
N ARG A 8 46.00 -19.11 24.08
CA ARG A 8 45.01 -18.38 23.26
C ARG A 8 45.20 -18.74 21.78
N PRO A 9 44.13 -19.06 21.03
CA PRO A 9 44.23 -19.28 19.60
C PRO A 9 44.44 -17.97 18.84
N SER A 10 45.47 -17.95 17.99
CA SER A 10 45.81 -16.85 17.09
C SER A 10 44.82 -16.78 15.92
N SER A 11 44.07 -15.69 15.83
CA SER A 11 43.21 -15.37 14.68
C SER A 11 44.05 -14.81 13.54
N ARG A 12 44.36 -15.68 12.58
CA ARG A 12 45.09 -15.34 11.35
C ARG A 12 44.15 -14.56 10.43
N ILE A 13 44.23 -13.23 10.46
CA ILE A 13 43.52 -12.33 9.55
C ILE A 13 44.09 -12.55 8.14
N ARG A 14 43.30 -13.13 7.23
CA ARG A 14 43.61 -13.20 5.80
C ARG A 14 43.19 -11.88 5.16
N LEU A 15 44.14 -11.02 4.84
CA LEU A 15 43.94 -9.87 3.97
C LEU A 15 43.74 -10.37 2.54
N HIS A 16 42.56 -10.16 1.97
CA HIS A 16 42.33 -10.33 0.54
C HIS A 16 42.81 -9.08 -0.19
N THR A 17 43.81 -9.26 -1.05
CA THR A 17 44.37 -8.22 -1.91
C THR A 17 43.40 -7.91 -3.06
N GLN A 18 43.35 -6.64 -3.42
CA GLN A 18 42.33 -6.00 -4.24
C GLN A 18 42.38 -6.36 -5.75
N GLU A 19 43.36 -7.16 -6.16
CA GLU A 19 43.64 -7.45 -7.58
C GLU A 19 42.78 -8.58 -8.17
N ASP A 20 42.17 -9.44 -7.34
CA ASP A 20 41.30 -10.53 -7.79
C ASP A 20 39.88 -10.10 -8.19
N TYR A 21 39.53 -8.82 -7.99
CA TYR A 21 38.17 -8.31 -8.23
C TYR A 21 37.92 -7.84 -9.68
N SER A 22 38.97 -7.67 -10.50
CA SER A 22 38.82 -7.07 -11.84
C SER A 22 38.42 -8.06 -12.94
N HIS A 23 38.64 -9.37 -12.76
CA HIS A 23 38.39 -10.37 -13.82
C HIS A 23 37.05 -11.13 -13.70
N LYS A 24 36.16 -10.73 -12.77
CA LYS A 24 34.84 -11.37 -12.58
C LYS A 24 33.64 -10.46 -12.89
N MET A 25 33.88 -9.28 -13.46
CA MET A 25 32.81 -8.31 -13.73
C MET A 25 32.23 -8.41 -15.15
N ASP A 26 32.94 -9.01 -16.12
CA ASP A 26 32.49 -9.02 -17.51
C ASP A 26 31.53 -10.18 -17.86
N ASP A 27 31.54 -11.29 -17.10
CA ASP A 27 30.60 -12.41 -17.30
C ASP A 27 29.24 -12.23 -16.58
N LYS A 28 29.09 -11.22 -15.71
CA LYS A 28 27.86 -11.02 -14.92
C LYS A 28 26.75 -10.27 -15.66
N LEU A 29 27.06 -9.46 -16.67
CA LEU A 29 26.05 -8.67 -17.38
C LEU A 29 25.09 -9.52 -18.23
N ASN A 30 25.49 -10.75 -18.60
CA ASN A 30 24.66 -11.65 -19.41
C ASN A 30 23.78 -12.61 -18.56
N GLN A 31 24.07 -12.73 -17.25
CA GLN A 31 23.28 -13.55 -16.32
C GLN A 31 22.08 -12.81 -15.72
N ASP A 32 22.11 -11.48 -15.68
CA ASP A 32 21.01 -10.68 -15.10
C ASP A 32 19.81 -10.54 -16.04
N GLN A 33 20.00 -10.60 -17.37
CA GLN A 33 18.89 -10.65 -18.32
C GLN A 33 18.15 -11.99 -18.27
N ALA A 34 18.89 -13.12 -18.21
CA ALA A 34 18.32 -14.46 -18.06
C ALA A 34 17.65 -14.71 -16.69
N ASN A 35 18.08 -14.01 -15.63
CA ASN A 35 17.45 -14.10 -14.31
C ASN A 35 16.17 -13.26 -14.17
N SER A 36 15.97 -12.23 -15.00
CA SER A 36 14.73 -11.42 -14.98
C SER A 36 13.51 -12.22 -15.49
N GLU A 37 13.67 -13.10 -16.48
CA GLU A 37 12.61 -14.02 -16.93
C GLU A 37 12.30 -15.11 -15.87
N TYR A 38 13.29 -15.50 -15.06
CA TYR A 38 13.10 -16.50 -14.00
C TYR A 38 12.33 -15.97 -12.78
N ILE A 39 12.33 -14.65 -12.53
CA ILE A 39 11.54 -14.05 -11.44
C ILE A 39 10.04 -14.01 -11.78
N ILE A 40 9.67 -13.97 -13.06
CA ILE A 40 8.27 -13.87 -13.49
C ILE A 40 7.49 -15.19 -13.27
N THR A 41 8.18 -16.33 -13.21
CA THR A 41 7.53 -17.66 -13.12
C THR A 41 7.47 -18.27 -11.73
N LYS A 42 8.12 -17.68 -10.72
CA LYS A 42 7.82 -18.01 -9.32
C LYS A 42 6.51 -17.35 -8.91
N ARG A 43 5.40 -17.86 -9.45
CA ARG A 43 4.11 -17.83 -8.78
C ARG A 43 4.37 -18.41 -7.40
N TYR A 44 4.48 -17.54 -6.39
CA TYR A 44 4.47 -17.96 -4.99
C TYR A 44 3.35 -18.99 -4.90
N LYS A 45 3.69 -20.25 -4.58
CA LYS A 45 2.68 -21.28 -4.33
C LYS A 45 1.72 -20.63 -3.35
N THR A 46 0.56 -20.23 -3.86
CA THR A 46 -0.49 -19.64 -3.04
C THR A 46 -0.69 -20.68 -1.97
N TYR A 47 -0.45 -20.30 -0.71
CA TYR A 47 -0.76 -21.15 0.43
C TYR A 47 -2.08 -21.82 0.10
N SER A 48 -2.06 -23.15 -0.04
CA SER A 48 -3.18 -23.96 -0.53
C SER A 48 -4.49 -23.34 -0.10
N ASP A 49 -5.47 -23.20 -0.99
CA ASP A 49 -6.81 -22.67 -0.71
C ASP A 49 -7.44 -23.37 0.49
N LYS A 50 -7.01 -22.99 1.69
CA LYS A 50 -7.60 -23.42 2.95
C LYS A 50 -8.91 -22.67 2.95
N GLU A 51 -9.98 -23.43 2.96
CA GLU A 51 -11.33 -22.89 3.04
C GLU A 51 -11.38 -21.80 4.10
N LYS A 52 -11.82 -20.61 3.70
CA LYS A 52 -11.88 -19.46 4.59
C LYS A 52 -12.99 -19.72 5.61
N ILE A 53 -12.61 -19.88 6.88
CA ILE A 53 -13.56 -20.10 7.97
C ILE A 53 -14.20 -18.76 8.36
N TYR A 54 -15.42 -18.52 7.88
CA TYR A 54 -16.22 -17.34 8.19
C TYR A 54 -16.68 -17.34 9.66
N TRP A 55 -16.88 -16.15 10.23
CA TRP A 55 -17.37 -16.00 11.60
C TRP A 55 -18.88 -16.11 11.63
N THR A 56 -19.42 -17.00 12.46
CA THR A 56 -20.87 -17.09 12.63
C THR A 56 -21.39 -16.02 13.60
N PRO A 57 -22.69 -15.70 13.56
CA PRO A 57 -23.31 -14.81 14.54
C PRO A 57 -23.13 -15.33 15.98
N GLU A 58 -23.23 -16.64 16.20
CA GLU A 58 -23.09 -17.29 17.51
C GLU A 58 -21.67 -17.14 18.05
N GLU A 59 -20.65 -17.34 17.20
CA GLU A 59 -19.25 -17.08 17.57
C GLU A 59 -19.04 -15.62 17.97
N THR A 60 -19.66 -14.70 17.24
CA THR A 60 -19.53 -13.26 17.51
C THR A 60 -20.20 -12.87 18.82
N ILE A 61 -21.38 -13.42 19.13
CA ILE A 61 -22.08 -13.22 20.40
C ILE A 61 -21.27 -13.81 21.57
N ALA A 62 -20.75 -15.03 21.41
CA ALA A 62 -19.91 -15.67 22.43
C ALA A 62 -18.62 -14.89 22.69
N LEU A 63 -18.02 -14.31 21.65
CA LEU A 63 -16.86 -13.44 21.80
C LEU A 63 -17.21 -12.18 22.61
N VAL A 64 -18.31 -11.49 22.31
CA VAL A 64 -18.73 -10.29 23.05
C VAL A 64 -19.03 -10.62 24.52
N LYS A 65 -19.79 -11.70 24.78
CA LYS A 65 -20.08 -12.17 26.14
C LYS A 65 -18.83 -12.54 26.92
N GLY A 66 -17.88 -13.24 26.28
CA GLY A 66 -16.62 -13.58 26.93
C GLY A 66 -15.77 -12.36 27.25
N ILE A 67 -15.82 -11.31 26.44
CA ILE A 67 -15.12 -10.05 26.74
C ILE A 67 -15.78 -9.32 27.91
N GLU A 68 -17.11 -9.38 28.01
CA GLU A 68 -17.87 -8.83 29.14
C GLU A 68 -17.56 -9.57 30.46
N GLU A 69 -17.48 -10.90 30.42
CA GLU A 69 -17.23 -11.75 31.60
C GLU A 69 -15.76 -11.74 32.05
N PHE A 70 -14.80 -11.88 31.12
CA PHE A 70 -13.37 -12.04 31.45
C PHE A 70 -12.54 -10.77 31.22
N GLY A 71 -13.05 -9.78 30.50
CA GLY A 71 -12.30 -8.60 30.09
C GLY A 71 -11.45 -8.79 28.83
N LYS A 72 -11.05 -7.66 28.22
CA LYS A 72 -10.19 -7.62 27.02
C LYS A 72 -8.78 -8.13 27.34
N GLY A 73 -8.27 -9.06 26.53
CA GLY A 73 -6.93 -9.63 26.69
C GLY A 73 -6.92 -11.09 27.16
N ASN A 74 -7.99 -11.53 27.83
CA ASN A 74 -8.15 -12.90 28.34
C ASN A 74 -8.69 -13.87 27.28
N TRP A 75 -8.15 -13.80 26.06
CA TRP A 75 -8.64 -14.52 24.89
C TRP A 75 -8.62 -16.04 25.04
N LYS A 76 -7.63 -16.58 25.77
CA LYS A 76 -7.52 -18.01 26.02
C LYS A 76 -8.65 -18.51 26.93
N ALA A 77 -8.94 -17.79 28.02
CA ALA A 77 -10.04 -18.12 28.92
C ALA A 77 -11.40 -18.08 28.19
N ILE A 78 -11.60 -17.07 27.35
CA ILE A 78 -12.80 -16.94 26.51
C ILE A 78 -12.93 -18.14 25.54
N LEU A 79 -11.83 -18.51 24.86
CA LEU A 79 -11.83 -19.64 23.94
C LEU A 79 -12.14 -20.96 24.65
N ASP A 80 -11.57 -21.18 25.85
CA ASP A 80 -11.78 -22.40 26.62
C ASP A 80 -13.21 -22.48 27.17
N LYS A 81 -13.77 -21.36 27.64
CA LYS A 81 -15.16 -21.27 28.14
C LYS A 81 -16.20 -21.55 27.06
N TYR A 82 -16.03 -20.96 25.88
CA TYR A 82 -16.98 -21.08 24.76
C TYR A 82 -16.47 -22.00 23.64
N LYS A 83 -15.62 -22.97 23.98
CA LYS A 83 -14.99 -23.90 23.02
C LYS A 83 -15.99 -24.65 22.15
N ASN A 84 -17.19 -24.91 22.67
CA ASN A 84 -18.26 -25.60 21.96
C ASN A 84 -18.96 -24.72 20.92
N VAL A 85 -18.85 -23.39 21.04
CA VAL A 85 -19.46 -22.43 20.11
C VAL A 85 -18.47 -22.04 19.01
N PHE A 86 -17.19 -21.90 19.36
CA PHE A 86 -16.15 -21.58 18.38
C PHE A 86 -15.81 -22.77 17.50
N HIS A 87 -15.52 -22.48 16.23
CA HIS A 87 -15.02 -23.50 15.31
C HIS A 87 -13.71 -24.13 15.85
N SER A 88 -13.55 -25.45 15.73
CA SER A 88 -12.43 -26.22 16.31
C SER A 88 -11.04 -25.69 15.96
N ASN A 89 -10.88 -25.21 14.73
CA ASN A 89 -9.63 -24.59 14.23
C ASN A 89 -9.39 -23.13 14.68
N ARG A 90 -10.26 -22.53 15.50
CA ARG A 90 -10.06 -21.17 16.03
C ARG A 90 -8.96 -21.17 17.09
N ARG A 91 -8.16 -20.11 17.07
CA ARG A 91 -7.10 -19.86 18.06
C ARG A 91 -7.44 -18.57 18.81
N HIS A 92 -6.91 -18.42 20.02
CA HIS A 92 -7.11 -17.21 20.83
C HIS A 92 -6.67 -15.93 20.10
N THR A 93 -5.67 -16.01 19.21
CA THR A 93 -5.25 -14.90 18.33
C THR A 93 -6.34 -14.50 17.34
N HIS A 94 -7.11 -15.46 16.79
CA HIS A 94 -8.21 -15.17 15.88
C HIS A 94 -9.32 -14.38 16.59
N LEU A 95 -9.59 -14.66 17.86
CA LEU A 95 -10.56 -13.90 18.68
C LEU A 95 -10.10 -12.46 18.86
N ALA A 96 -8.82 -12.27 19.22
CA ALA A 96 -8.23 -10.94 19.35
C ALA A 96 -8.33 -10.14 18.04
N ASP A 97 -8.02 -10.76 16.91
CA ASP A 97 -8.06 -10.11 15.60
C ASP A 97 -9.49 -9.85 15.13
N LYS A 98 -10.45 -10.73 15.43
CA LYS A 98 -11.87 -10.49 15.19
C LYS A 98 -12.38 -9.30 16.00
N TYR A 99 -12.03 -9.22 17.28
CA TYR A 99 -12.41 -8.09 18.12
C TYR A 99 -11.80 -6.78 17.61
N LYS A 100 -10.52 -6.79 17.21
CA LYS A 100 -9.91 -5.64 16.52
C LYS A 100 -10.69 -5.29 15.26
N SER A 101 -11.01 -6.26 14.41
CA SER A 101 -11.78 -6.02 13.17
C SER A 101 -13.17 -5.46 13.43
N MET A 102 -13.84 -5.87 14.51
CA MET A 102 -15.16 -5.35 14.90
C MET A 102 -15.07 -3.90 15.38
N ASN A 103 -14.01 -3.56 16.12
CA ASN A 103 -13.79 -2.21 16.64
C ASN A 103 -13.07 -1.27 15.69
N ASN A 104 -12.39 -1.83 14.69
CA ASN A 104 -11.70 -1.09 13.65
C ASN A 104 -12.76 -0.47 12.74
N ASN A 105 -13.30 0.64 13.22
CA ASN A 105 -14.03 1.60 12.42
C ASN A 105 -13.02 2.42 11.61
N THR A 106 -12.12 1.72 10.89
CA THR A 106 -11.11 2.37 10.07
C THR A 106 -11.85 3.25 9.09
N SER A 107 -11.45 4.52 9.01
CA SER A 107 -12.03 5.51 8.11
C SER A 107 -12.19 4.96 6.69
N TYR A 108 -11.30 4.07 6.26
CA TYR A 108 -11.35 3.33 5.00
C TYR A 108 -12.75 2.82 4.58
N TYR A 109 -13.51 2.20 5.47
CA TYR A 109 -14.82 1.64 5.10
C TYR A 109 -15.92 2.69 5.01
N LYS A 110 -15.76 3.82 5.70
CA LYS A 110 -16.72 4.94 5.69
C LYS A 110 -16.51 5.87 4.50
N VAL A 111 -15.28 5.93 3.99
CA VAL A 111 -14.94 6.75 2.82
C VAL A 111 -15.64 6.17 1.58
N GLN A 112 -16.49 6.98 0.97
CA GLN A 112 -17.15 6.67 -0.30
C GLN A 112 -16.15 6.80 -1.45
N ASN A 113 -16.42 6.11 -2.55
CA ASN A 113 -15.63 6.32 -3.76
C ASN A 113 -15.91 7.74 -4.29
N MET A 114 -14.84 8.44 -4.66
CA MET A 114 -14.92 9.77 -5.25
C MET A 114 -14.31 9.77 -6.66
N PRO A 115 -14.76 10.66 -7.56
CA PRO A 115 -14.15 10.84 -8.86
C PRO A 115 -12.80 11.55 -8.71
N ILE A 116 -11.76 10.96 -9.28
CA ILE A 116 -10.39 11.49 -9.28
C ILE A 116 -9.96 11.62 -10.74
N VAL A 117 -9.64 12.83 -11.15
CA VAL A 117 -9.25 13.17 -12.53
C VAL A 117 -7.73 13.14 -12.64
N HIS A 118 -7.21 12.51 -13.68
CA HIS A 118 -5.78 12.51 -13.98
C HIS A 118 -5.44 13.75 -14.80
N THR A 119 -4.39 14.47 -14.42
CA THR A 119 -3.99 15.73 -15.03
C THR A 119 -2.53 15.73 -15.44
N ASP A 120 -2.17 16.65 -16.31
CA ASP A 120 -0.79 16.90 -16.69
C ASP A 120 -0.04 17.73 -15.62
N GLU A 121 1.17 18.19 -15.96
CA GLU A 121 2.01 19.01 -15.07
C GLU A 121 1.51 20.45 -14.90
N ASN A 122 0.78 20.97 -15.89
CA ASN A 122 0.17 22.30 -15.86
C ASN A 122 -1.15 22.30 -15.07
N GLY A 123 -1.71 21.11 -14.84
CA GLY A 123 -2.99 20.95 -14.24
C GLY A 123 -4.12 20.94 -15.25
N ASP A 124 -3.88 20.65 -16.52
CA ASP A 124 -4.91 20.40 -17.51
C ASP A 124 -5.38 18.94 -17.44
N ASP A 125 -6.67 18.71 -17.68
CA ASP A 125 -7.27 17.38 -17.60
C ASP A 125 -6.75 16.50 -18.74
N LEU A 126 -6.28 15.30 -18.42
CA LEU A 126 -5.84 14.33 -19.43
C LEU A 126 -7.06 13.66 -20.07
N HIS A 127 -6.99 13.51 -21.39
CA HIS A 127 -8.05 12.92 -22.18
C HIS A 127 -7.60 11.56 -22.75
N ASN A 128 -8.56 10.64 -22.89
CA ASN A 128 -8.35 9.37 -23.59
C ASN A 128 -8.31 9.61 -25.11
N ALA A 129 -8.09 8.55 -25.89
CA ALA A 129 -8.07 8.61 -27.35
C ALA A 129 -9.40 9.07 -27.98
N LEU A 130 -10.50 9.05 -27.21
CA LEU A 130 -11.83 9.50 -27.64
C LEU A 130 -12.11 10.96 -27.25
N GLY A 131 -11.15 11.66 -26.63
CA GLY A 131 -11.34 13.03 -26.17
C GLY A 131 -12.15 13.15 -24.87
N GLU A 132 -12.34 12.07 -24.12
CA GLU A 132 -13.01 12.08 -22.83
C GLU A 132 -11.99 12.19 -21.70
N ARG A 133 -12.28 12.99 -20.67
CA ARG A 133 -11.42 13.11 -19.49
C ARG A 133 -11.22 11.76 -18.78
N ILE A 134 -9.99 11.47 -18.36
CA ILE A 134 -9.66 10.23 -17.65
C ILE A 134 -10.04 10.37 -16.18
N VAL A 135 -11.16 9.75 -15.80
CA VAL A 135 -11.68 9.75 -14.43
C VAL A 135 -11.56 8.35 -13.82
N TYR A 136 -11.04 8.30 -12.59
CA TYR A 136 -10.97 7.10 -11.76
C TYR A 136 -11.95 7.21 -10.61
N SER A 137 -12.64 6.12 -10.28
CA SER A 137 -13.47 6.02 -9.08
C SER A 137 -12.70 5.23 -8.02
N ALA A 138 -12.25 5.91 -6.96
CA ALA A 138 -11.54 5.27 -5.85
C ALA A 138 -11.80 6.03 -4.55
N LYS A 139 -11.44 5.42 -3.42
CA LYS A 139 -11.59 6.04 -2.10
C LYS A 139 -10.49 7.06 -1.81
N PHE A 140 -9.30 6.83 -2.35
CA PHE A 140 -8.12 7.63 -2.05
C PHE A 140 -7.32 7.94 -3.33
N PRO A 141 -6.77 9.16 -3.49
CA PRO A 141 -5.93 9.50 -4.63
C PRO A 141 -4.69 8.62 -4.75
N SER A 142 -4.14 8.14 -3.63
CA SER A 142 -2.98 7.23 -3.64
C SER A 142 -3.24 5.89 -4.33
N GLU A 143 -4.48 5.38 -4.32
CA GLU A 143 -4.83 4.14 -5.01
C GLU A 143 -4.85 4.34 -6.53
N VAL A 144 -5.36 5.49 -6.97
CA VAL A 144 -5.34 5.91 -8.37
C VAL A 144 -3.91 6.13 -8.83
N ALA A 145 -3.10 6.85 -8.05
CA ALA A 145 -1.68 7.05 -8.32
C ALA A 145 -0.95 5.70 -8.49
N ARG A 146 -1.30 4.69 -7.69
CA ARG A 146 -0.72 3.35 -7.81
C ARG A 146 -1.13 2.64 -9.08
N THR A 147 -2.39 2.77 -9.46
CA THR A 147 -2.91 2.18 -10.69
C THR A 147 -2.25 2.80 -11.92
N ILE A 148 -2.06 4.12 -11.92
CA ILE A 148 -1.35 4.84 -12.99
C ILE A 148 0.14 4.45 -13.01
N ALA A 149 0.82 4.47 -11.86
CA ALA A 149 2.22 4.08 -11.75
C ALA A 149 2.49 2.67 -12.30
N LEU A 150 1.65 1.69 -11.99
CA LEU A 150 1.77 0.32 -12.51
C LEU A 150 1.60 0.24 -14.04
N LYS A 151 0.79 1.12 -14.63
CA LYS A 151 0.56 1.18 -16.08
C LYS A 151 1.67 1.93 -16.82
N SER A 152 2.27 2.94 -16.20
CA SER A 152 3.32 3.78 -16.81
C SER A 152 4.72 3.17 -16.64
N LEU A 153 5.06 2.68 -15.45
CA LEU A 153 6.39 2.15 -15.15
C LEU A 153 6.70 0.81 -15.83
N SER A 154 5.67 0.10 -16.33
CA SER A 154 5.86 -1.15 -17.08
C SER A 154 6.32 -0.93 -18.52
N LYS A 155 6.23 0.31 -19.04
CA LYS A 155 6.45 0.58 -20.45
C LYS A 155 7.84 1.18 -20.72
N GLU A 156 8.26 2.24 -20.02
CA GLU A 156 9.36 3.06 -20.54
C GLU A 156 10.22 3.80 -19.50
N SER A 157 9.87 3.81 -18.20
CA SER A 157 10.59 4.64 -17.22
C SER A 157 10.68 4.01 -15.83
N GLU A 158 11.80 4.23 -15.14
CA GLU A 158 12.01 3.77 -13.75
C GLU A 158 11.24 4.63 -12.72
N SER A 159 10.84 5.83 -13.10
CA SER A 159 10.08 6.75 -12.26
C SER A 159 9.13 7.62 -13.08
N CYS A 160 8.04 8.07 -12.47
CA CYS A 160 7.13 9.04 -13.06
C CYS A 160 6.50 9.97 -12.01
N LEU A 161 6.14 11.19 -12.45
CA LEU A 161 5.31 12.12 -11.69
C LEU A 161 3.85 11.98 -12.13
N ILE A 162 2.95 11.99 -11.15
CA ILE A 162 1.52 11.79 -11.35
C ILE A 162 0.79 12.95 -10.66
N HIS A 163 -0.08 13.64 -11.40
CA HIS A 163 -0.90 14.74 -10.89
C HIS A 163 -2.37 14.32 -10.89
N LEU A 164 -3.04 14.45 -9.76
CA LEU A 164 -4.42 14.02 -9.56
C LEU A 164 -5.26 15.16 -9.01
N LYS A 165 -6.39 15.47 -9.65
CA LYS A 165 -7.39 16.39 -9.12
C LYS A 165 -8.56 15.62 -8.51
N HIS A 166 -9.03 16.06 -7.35
CA HIS A 166 -10.24 15.55 -6.71
C HIS A 166 -10.91 16.65 -5.89
N GLU A 167 -12.18 16.44 -5.57
CA GLU A 167 -12.93 17.36 -4.71
C GLU A 167 -12.82 16.90 -3.25
N LYS A 168 -12.43 17.81 -2.37
CA LYS A 168 -12.35 17.59 -0.93
C LYS A 168 -12.95 18.79 -0.22
N ASP A 169 -13.95 18.55 0.63
CA ASP A 169 -14.60 19.62 1.42
C ASP A 169 -15.11 20.78 0.54
N SER A 170 -15.64 20.48 -0.65
CA SER A 170 -16.10 21.45 -1.68
C SER A 170 -15.00 22.24 -2.40
N GLU A 171 -13.74 21.95 -2.10
CA GLU A 171 -12.56 22.53 -2.74
C GLU A 171 -11.93 21.54 -3.72
N MET A 172 -11.44 22.04 -4.86
CA MET A 172 -10.69 21.21 -5.78
C MET A 172 -9.24 21.13 -5.29
N VAL A 173 -8.77 19.93 -5.01
CA VAL A 173 -7.40 19.68 -4.55
C VAL A 173 -6.64 18.95 -5.64
N MET A 174 -5.44 19.44 -5.94
CA MET A 174 -4.46 18.78 -6.79
C MET A 174 -3.39 18.13 -5.93
N ASP A 175 -3.29 16.81 -6.01
CA ASP A 175 -2.26 16.02 -5.36
C ASP A 175 -1.19 15.61 -6.37
N LYS A 176 0.08 15.83 -6.00
CA LYS A 176 1.23 15.37 -6.77
C LYS A 176 1.86 14.16 -6.11
N TYR A 177 2.12 13.13 -6.91
CA TYR A 177 2.76 11.89 -6.48
C TYR A 177 4.00 11.62 -7.31
N TYR A 178 5.03 11.11 -6.65
CA TYR A 178 6.22 10.55 -7.28
C TYR A 178 6.18 9.03 -7.13
N ALA A 179 6.18 8.34 -8.27
CA ALA A 179 6.25 6.88 -8.32
C ALA A 179 7.62 6.44 -8.84
N SER A 180 8.17 5.40 -8.24
CA SER A 180 9.43 4.78 -8.64
C SER A 180 9.33 3.27 -8.59
N PHE A 181 9.98 2.60 -9.52
CA PHE A 181 10.12 1.15 -9.53
C PHE A 181 11.47 0.79 -8.94
N ASN A 182 11.48 0.04 -7.83
CA ASN A 182 12.72 -0.44 -7.24
C ASN A 182 12.56 -1.91 -6.86
N SER A 183 13.47 -2.75 -7.38
CA SER A 183 13.56 -4.17 -7.02
C SER A 183 12.24 -4.94 -7.22
N GLY A 184 11.56 -4.72 -8.34
CA GLY A 184 10.29 -5.41 -8.64
C GLY A 184 9.06 -4.83 -7.92
N ARG A 185 9.19 -3.72 -7.19
CA ARG A 185 8.08 -3.11 -6.43
C ARG A 185 7.93 -1.64 -6.77
N VAL A 186 6.69 -1.23 -7.06
CA VAL A 186 6.31 0.18 -7.20
C VAL A 186 6.23 0.82 -5.81
N ARG A 187 6.99 1.89 -5.60
CA ARG A 187 6.93 2.76 -4.43
C ARG A 187 6.35 4.11 -4.83
N ILE A 188 5.42 4.62 -4.03
CA ILE A 188 4.72 5.87 -4.29
C ILE A 188 4.86 6.76 -3.07
N ARG A 189 5.19 8.03 -3.32
CA ARG A 189 5.27 9.06 -2.30
C ARG A 189 4.45 10.26 -2.74
N LYS A 190 3.66 10.79 -1.82
CA LYS A 190 2.99 12.07 -2.03
C LYS A 190 4.03 13.18 -1.92
N VAL A 191 4.12 14.02 -2.93
CA VAL A 191 5.07 15.14 -2.99
C VAL A 191 4.43 16.38 -2.37
N CYS A 192 3.25 16.76 -2.83
CA CYS A 192 2.51 17.91 -2.31
C CYS A 192 1.00 17.80 -2.58
N SER A 193 0.26 18.73 -1.96
CA SER A 193 -1.15 19.01 -2.22
C SER A 193 -1.30 20.51 -2.40
N ALA A 194 -2.03 20.93 -3.43
CA ALA A 194 -2.40 22.31 -3.65
C ALA A 194 -3.92 22.43 -3.75
N ILE A 195 -4.50 23.42 -3.08
CA ILE A 195 -5.91 23.78 -3.26
C ILE A 195 -5.99 24.67 -4.49
N LEU A 196 -6.78 24.27 -5.48
CA LEU A 196 -7.08 25.08 -6.64
C LEU A 196 -8.19 26.04 -6.25
N GLN A 197 -7.87 27.34 -6.20
CA GLN A 197 -8.88 28.36 -6.05
C GLN A 197 -9.85 28.23 -7.22
N LYS A 198 -11.14 28.07 -6.94
CA LYS A 198 -12.16 28.16 -7.99
C LYS A 198 -11.95 29.53 -8.66
N PRO A 199 -11.90 29.60 -10.00
CA PRO A 199 -11.87 30.88 -10.67
C PRO A 199 -13.08 31.65 -10.12
N GLN A 200 -12.81 32.79 -9.46
CA GLN A 200 -13.90 33.66 -9.05
C GLN A 200 -14.58 34.04 -10.35
N ASN A 201 -15.76 33.47 -10.60
CA ASN A 201 -16.63 33.93 -11.67
C ASN A 201 -16.93 35.38 -11.33
N THR A 202 -16.14 36.29 -11.90
CA THR A 202 -16.45 37.70 -11.95
C THR A 202 -17.70 37.78 -12.80
N VAL A 203 -18.85 37.71 -12.13
CA VAL A 203 -20.12 38.10 -12.71
C VAL A 203 -19.93 39.57 -13.07
N ASN A 204 -19.53 39.81 -14.32
CA ASN A 204 -19.69 41.12 -14.93
C ASN A 204 -21.21 41.31 -15.01
N GLU A 205 -21.78 41.89 -13.96
CA GLU A 205 -23.08 42.53 -14.03
C GLU A 205 -22.94 43.65 -15.05
N ASP A 206 -23.32 43.34 -16.29
CA ASP A 206 -23.60 44.32 -17.33
C ASP A 206 -24.61 45.32 -16.76
N LYS A 207 -24.08 46.47 -16.34
CA LYS A 207 -24.86 47.64 -15.96
C LYS A 207 -25.76 47.99 -17.13
N LYS A 208 -27.05 47.69 -16.97
CA LYS A 208 -28.13 48.18 -17.83
C LYS A 208 -27.95 49.68 -18.05
N ASN A 209 -27.70 50.07 -19.30
CA ASN A 209 -27.82 51.47 -19.73
C ASN A 209 -29.26 51.94 -19.50
N PRO A 210 -29.48 53.11 -18.89
CA PRO A 210 -30.81 53.70 -18.82
C PRO A 210 -31.13 54.32 -20.19
N THR A 211 -32.18 53.81 -20.84
CA THR A 211 -32.74 54.42 -22.05
C THR A 211 -33.41 55.74 -21.66
N LEU A 212 -32.98 56.82 -22.32
CA LEU A 212 -33.57 58.17 -22.29
C LEU A 212 -34.96 58.20 -22.93
#